data_AF-A0A9D3NNB1-F1
#
_entry.id   AF-A0A9D3NNB1-F1
#
_cell.length_a   1.000
_cell.length_b   1.000
_cell.length_c   1.000
_cell.angle_alpha   90.00
_cell.angle_beta   90.00
_cell.angle_gamma   90.00
#
_symmetry.space_group_name_H-M   'P 1'
#
loop_
_entity.id
_entity.type
_entity.pdbx_description
1 polymer ?
#
loop_
_entity_poly.entity_id
_entity_poly.type
_entity_poly.pdbx_seq_one_letter_code
_entity_poly.pdbx_strand_id
1 'polypeptide(L)'
;MPTLLSRPMGGLHRSSITITERLNRPWMFAELYSQSPPPGSSLLFSFSESQSPLSSCLTQRMLSSREKPKFKPTAPRIPEGDKVDFDDIQKKRQNKDLLELQALIDAHFEHRKKEEEELIALKERIEKRRAERAEQQRIMAEKEKERQARREEERQRKEEADAKKKADEEAKKKSALSSMGSQFSSYLQKADSKRGGKKQTEREKKKKILAERRKPLNIDHLNEDKLKEKAKELYEWIKTLESEKFDHMERLKKQKYEVTTLRKRVEELSKFSKKGAATRRRK
;
A
#
# COMPACT_ATOMS: atom_id res chain seq x y z
N MET A 1 -79.93 17.69 43.45
CA MET A 1 -78.72 18.43 43.03
C MET A 1 -77.77 17.47 42.32
N PRO A 2 -77.63 17.57 41.00
CA PRO A 2 -76.71 16.77 40.20
C PRO A 2 -75.36 17.49 40.03
N THR A 3 -74.29 16.76 39.75
CA THR A 3 -73.35 17.08 38.65
C THR A 3 -72.50 15.87 38.32
N LEU A 4 -72.66 15.46 37.08
CA LEU A 4 -71.87 14.50 36.33
C LEU A 4 -70.45 15.06 36.15
N LEU A 5 -69.43 14.21 36.15
CA LEU A 5 -68.39 14.35 35.15
C LEU A 5 -67.83 12.99 34.70
N SER A 6 -67.72 12.92 33.38
CA SER A 6 -67.49 11.78 32.51
C SER A 6 -66.01 11.41 32.39
N ARG A 7 -65.75 10.12 32.12
CA ARG A 7 -64.46 9.55 31.66
C ARG A 7 -63.92 10.25 30.39
N PRO A 8 -62.62 10.07 30.05
CA PRO A 8 -62.33 9.07 29.01
C PRO A 8 -61.06 8.22 29.21
N MET A 9 -61.09 7.09 28.50
CA MET A 9 -60.03 6.11 28.27
C MET A 9 -58.84 6.71 27.50
N GLY A 10 -57.62 6.37 27.90
CA GLY A 10 -56.41 6.37 27.05
C GLY A 10 -55.52 5.23 27.54
N GLY A 11 -55.05 4.27 26.75
CA GLY A 11 -54.77 4.26 25.33
C GLY A 11 -53.37 3.66 25.20
N LEU A 12 -53.28 2.32 25.22
CA LEU A 12 -52.04 1.57 25.02
C LEU A 12 -51.38 2.02 23.70
N HIS A 13 -50.30 2.77 23.78
CA HIS A 13 -49.40 2.97 22.65
C HIS A 13 -48.15 2.12 22.86
N ARG A 14 -48.30 0.86 22.45
CA ARG A 14 -47.18 -0.03 22.11
C ARG A 14 -46.56 0.57 20.84
N SER A 15 -45.52 1.38 20.99
CA SER A 15 -44.71 1.82 19.84
C SER A 15 -43.91 0.63 19.32
N SER A 16 -44.48 -0.03 18.31
CA SER A 16 -43.80 -0.97 17.45
C SER A 16 -42.69 -0.24 16.70
N ILE A 17 -41.47 -0.26 17.23
CA ILE A 17 -40.27 0.10 16.45
C ILE A 17 -39.97 -1.11 15.55
N THR A 18 -40.50 -1.06 14.35
CA THR A 18 -40.14 -1.96 13.25
C THR A 18 -38.67 -1.75 12.90
N ILE A 19 -37.85 -2.76 13.20
CA ILE A 19 -36.46 -2.85 12.73
C ILE A 19 -36.48 -3.27 11.25
N THR A 20 -36.96 -2.38 10.37
CA THR A 20 -36.87 -2.57 8.90
C THR A 20 -36.80 -1.23 8.17
N GLU A 21 -35.99 -0.28 8.65
CA GLU A 21 -35.68 0.95 7.89
C GLU A 21 -34.21 1.36 8.01
N ARG A 22 -33.29 0.37 7.98
CA ARG A 22 -31.85 0.64 7.98
C ARG A 22 -31.08 0.01 6.83
N LEU A 23 -31.76 -0.26 5.72
CA LEU A 23 -31.15 -0.88 4.53
C LEU A 23 -31.78 -0.34 3.23
N ASN A 24 -31.97 0.98 3.14
CA ASN A 24 -32.07 1.65 1.84
C ASN A 24 -31.80 3.16 2.00
N ARG A 25 -30.52 3.55 2.10
CA ARG A 25 -30.10 4.93 1.78
C ARG A 25 -29.13 4.84 0.61
N PRO A 26 -29.51 5.30 -0.59
CA PRO A 26 -28.56 5.48 -1.68
C PRO A 26 -27.60 6.59 -1.24
N TRP A 27 -26.31 6.28 -1.23
CA TRP A 27 -25.27 7.27 -1.00
C TRP A 27 -25.32 8.25 -2.18
N MET A 28 -25.89 9.43 -1.92
CA MET A 28 -25.86 10.55 -2.84
C MET A 28 -24.40 10.96 -3.05
N PHE A 29 -23.95 10.74 -4.27
CA PHE A 29 -22.74 11.28 -4.83
C PHE A 29 -23.15 12.58 -5.53
N ALA A 30 -22.75 13.72 -4.95
CA ALA A 30 -22.88 15.14 -5.36
C ALA A 30 -23.43 15.94 -4.16
N GLU A 31 -22.91 17.07 -3.69
CA GLU A 31 -21.82 17.97 -4.09
C GLU A 31 -21.68 19.02 -2.96
N LEU A 32 -20.62 19.83 -3.00
CA LEU A 32 -20.35 21.05 -2.20
C LEU A 32 -19.76 20.86 -0.78
N TYR A 33 -18.44 21.02 -0.69
CA TYR A 33 -17.92 22.12 0.12
C TYR A 33 -16.63 22.69 -0.48
N SER A 34 -16.79 23.89 -1.04
CA SER A 34 -15.74 24.87 -1.32
C SER A 34 -15.32 25.51 0.00
N GLN A 35 -14.06 25.33 0.44
CA GLN A 35 -13.45 26.15 1.49
C GLN A 35 -11.94 26.27 1.26
N SER A 36 -11.56 27.46 0.78
CA SER A 36 -10.40 28.30 1.15
C SER A 36 -9.09 27.63 1.61
N PRO A 37 -7.94 28.00 1.01
CA PRO A 37 -6.62 27.76 1.61
C PRO A 37 -6.35 28.70 2.81
N PRO A 38 -5.47 28.33 3.75
CA PRO A 38 -5.15 29.16 4.93
C PRO A 38 -4.33 30.42 4.58
N PRO A 39 -4.55 31.55 5.27
CA PRO A 39 -3.86 32.81 5.04
C PRO A 39 -2.54 32.91 5.82
N GLY A 40 -1.54 33.58 5.24
CA GLY A 40 -0.46 34.23 5.99
C GLY A 40 0.93 33.59 5.94
N SER A 41 1.62 33.74 4.82
CA SER A 41 3.01 34.21 4.86
C SER A 41 3.21 35.18 3.70
N SER A 42 2.79 36.41 3.95
CA SER A 42 3.12 37.58 3.17
C SER A 42 4.62 37.86 3.25
N LEU A 43 5.32 37.65 2.15
CA LEU A 43 6.37 38.57 1.74
C LEU A 43 6.17 38.82 0.25
N LEU A 44 5.35 39.84 -0.01
CA LEU A 44 5.33 40.55 -1.28
C LEU A 44 6.65 41.32 -1.39
N PHE A 45 7.38 41.10 -2.49
CA PHE A 45 7.99 42.23 -3.17
C PHE A 45 8.11 41.91 -4.66
N SER A 46 7.23 42.54 -5.44
CA SER A 46 7.34 42.66 -6.88
C SER A 46 8.22 43.86 -7.20
N PHE A 47 9.33 43.67 -7.90
CA PHE A 47 10.01 44.70 -8.69
C PHE A 47 11.07 43.97 -9.55
N SER A 48 10.76 43.57 -10.78
CA SER A 48 10.96 44.38 -12.00
C SER A 48 12.26 45.18 -11.94
N GLU A 49 13.29 44.73 -12.65
CA GLU A 49 14.21 45.56 -13.46
C GLU A 49 15.56 44.85 -13.70
N SER A 50 15.81 44.60 -14.98
CA SER A 50 17.13 44.58 -15.62
C SER A 50 18.14 43.45 -15.33
N GLN A 51 18.49 42.77 -16.44
CA GLN A 51 19.76 42.11 -16.76
C GLN A 51 20.12 40.80 -16.04
N SER A 52 19.82 39.66 -16.71
CA SER A 52 20.87 38.74 -17.21
C SER A 52 20.29 37.50 -17.90
N PRO A 53 20.52 37.32 -19.22
CA PRO A 53 20.75 36.02 -19.81
C PRO A 53 22.13 36.01 -20.45
N LEU A 54 23.16 35.55 -19.72
CA LEU A 54 24.49 35.23 -20.24
C LEU A 54 24.97 34.02 -19.44
N SER A 55 24.96 32.79 -19.99
CA SER A 55 25.99 32.33 -20.91
C SER A 55 25.42 31.41 -22.01
N SER A 56 24.55 31.97 -22.85
CA SER A 56 24.49 31.66 -24.27
C SER A 56 24.89 32.93 -25.02
N CYS A 57 26.18 33.25 -24.98
CA CYS A 57 26.73 34.42 -25.64
C CYS A 57 27.38 34.00 -26.96
N LEU A 58 26.69 34.39 -28.02
CA LEU A 58 27.22 34.75 -29.34
C LEU A 58 27.83 33.66 -30.22
N THR A 59 26.96 33.18 -31.11
CA THR A 59 27.26 33.11 -32.54
C THR A 59 27.79 34.46 -33.03
N GLN A 60 29.12 34.61 -33.18
CA GLN A 60 29.73 35.25 -34.34
C GLN A 60 31.26 35.07 -34.31
N ARG A 61 31.76 34.11 -35.11
CA ARG A 61 32.93 34.40 -35.94
C ARG A 61 32.72 33.79 -37.31
N MET A 62 32.14 34.64 -38.16
CA MET A 62 32.20 34.55 -39.60
C MET A 62 33.61 34.18 -40.07
N LEU A 63 33.64 33.46 -41.19
CA LEU A 63 34.69 33.45 -42.19
C LEU A 63 35.66 34.63 -42.04
N SER A 64 36.88 34.32 -41.61
CA SER A 64 38.05 35.11 -41.93
C SER A 64 39.22 34.16 -42.03
N SER A 65 39.47 33.75 -43.27
CA SER A 65 40.82 33.64 -43.81
C SER A 65 41.70 34.74 -43.22
N ARG A 66 42.53 34.39 -42.24
CA ARG A 66 43.70 35.20 -41.90
C ARG A 66 44.88 34.33 -41.58
N GLU A 67 45.70 34.22 -42.62
CA GLU A 67 47.14 34.23 -42.61
C GLU A 67 47.83 33.25 -41.65
N LYS A 68 48.40 32.21 -42.29
CA LYS A 68 49.64 31.56 -41.87
C LYS A 68 50.50 32.55 -41.06
N PRO A 69 50.91 32.26 -39.82
CA PRO A 69 52.08 32.91 -39.30
C PRO A 69 53.20 32.55 -40.29
N LYS A 70 53.70 33.54 -41.04
CA LYS A 70 54.97 33.42 -41.75
C LYS A 70 56.03 33.29 -40.66
N PHE A 71 56.17 32.08 -40.11
CA PHE A 71 57.40 31.67 -39.49
C PHE A 71 58.42 31.70 -40.62
N LYS A 72 59.22 32.76 -40.66
CA LYS A 72 60.45 32.76 -41.44
C LYS A 72 61.35 31.74 -40.74
N PRO A 73 61.73 30.62 -41.36
CA PRO A 73 62.92 29.95 -40.91
C PRO A 73 64.05 30.91 -41.27
N THR A 74 64.57 31.65 -40.29
CA THR A 74 65.92 32.19 -40.43
C THR A 74 66.80 30.95 -40.53
N ALA A 75 67.30 30.68 -41.74
CA ALA A 75 68.15 29.55 -42.03
C ALA A 75 69.26 29.49 -40.97
N PRO A 76 69.35 28.42 -40.16
CA PRO A 76 70.59 28.13 -39.48
C PRO A 76 71.66 28.02 -40.56
N ARG A 77 72.64 28.91 -40.54
CA ARG A 77 73.85 28.75 -41.34
C ARG A 77 74.43 27.39 -40.98
N ILE A 78 74.34 26.47 -41.92
CA ILE A 78 74.98 25.16 -41.86
C ILE A 78 76.49 25.43 -41.84
N PRO A 79 77.24 25.09 -40.77
CA PRO A 79 78.65 24.79 -40.94
C PRO A 79 78.70 23.54 -41.81
N GLU A 80 79.22 23.71 -43.03
CA GLU A 80 79.51 22.63 -43.95
C GLU A 80 80.31 21.53 -43.25
N GLY A 81 79.84 20.30 -43.44
CA GLY A 81 80.65 19.11 -43.24
C GLY A 81 80.43 18.40 -41.91
N ASP A 82 79.28 17.76 -41.76
CA ASP A 82 79.26 16.42 -41.19
C ASP A 82 78.21 15.59 -41.94
N LYS A 83 78.66 14.43 -42.42
CA LYS A 83 77.87 13.54 -43.27
C LYS A 83 76.59 13.20 -42.51
N VAL A 84 75.45 13.61 -43.07
CA VAL A 84 74.15 13.24 -42.53
C VAL A 84 73.97 11.75 -42.81
N ASP A 85 74.31 10.91 -41.84
CA ASP A 85 74.18 9.47 -41.96
C ASP A 85 72.70 9.09 -42.07
N PHE A 86 72.27 8.74 -43.28
CA PHE A 86 70.87 8.35 -43.55
C PHE A 86 70.43 7.15 -42.70
N ASP A 87 71.37 6.28 -42.33
CA ASP A 87 71.14 5.17 -41.39
C ASP A 87 70.82 5.67 -39.96
N ASP A 88 71.41 6.77 -39.51
CA ASP A 88 71.13 7.37 -38.20
C ASP A 88 69.74 8.00 -38.16
N ILE A 89 69.31 8.64 -39.26
CA ILE A 89 67.93 9.17 -39.39
C ILE A 89 66.91 8.03 -39.37
N GLN A 90 67.18 6.92 -40.06
CA GLN A 90 66.28 5.77 -40.09
C GLN A 90 66.22 5.07 -38.73
N LYS A 91 67.34 4.90 -38.03
CA LYS A 91 67.39 4.38 -36.65
C LYS A 91 66.66 5.29 -35.67
N LYS A 92 66.84 6.62 -35.78
CA LYS A 92 66.10 7.59 -34.93
C LYS A 92 64.60 7.55 -35.17
N ARG A 93 64.15 7.33 -36.41
CA ARG A 93 62.74 7.12 -36.72
C ARG A 93 62.21 5.83 -36.08
N GLN A 94 62.90 4.70 -36.30
CA GLN A 94 62.51 3.42 -35.69
C GLN A 94 62.46 3.49 -34.17
N ASN A 95 63.46 4.11 -33.53
CA ASN A 95 63.48 4.29 -32.08
C ASN A 95 62.34 5.19 -31.59
N LYS A 96 61.99 6.25 -32.33
CA LYS A 96 60.84 7.09 -32.01
C LYS A 96 59.54 6.29 -32.09
N ASP A 97 59.35 5.55 -33.17
CA ASP A 97 58.15 4.75 -33.39
C ASP A 97 58.02 3.65 -32.31
N LEU A 98 59.13 3.01 -31.91
CA LEU A 98 59.13 2.04 -30.80
C LEU A 98 58.78 2.68 -29.46
N LEU A 99 59.30 3.87 -29.15
CA LEU A 99 58.98 4.60 -27.92
C LEU A 99 57.53 5.08 -27.91
N GLU A 100 57.01 5.54 -29.05
CA GLU A 100 55.61 5.96 -29.18
C GLU A 100 54.65 4.77 -29.04
N LEU A 101 54.99 3.63 -29.65
CA LEU A 101 54.23 2.39 -29.47
C LEU A 101 54.25 1.93 -28.02
N GLN A 102 55.40 1.94 -27.35
CA GLN A 102 55.50 1.60 -25.93
C GLN A 102 54.65 2.54 -25.07
N ALA A 103 54.70 3.85 -25.32
CA ALA A 103 53.90 4.83 -24.59
C ALA A 103 52.38 4.63 -24.81
N LEU A 104 51.94 4.27 -26.03
CA LEU A 104 50.54 3.96 -26.31
C LEU A 104 50.09 2.68 -25.62
N ILE A 105 50.95 1.65 -25.58
CA ILE A 105 50.69 0.40 -24.87
C ILE A 105 50.50 0.68 -23.38
N ASP A 106 51.44 1.39 -22.75
CA ASP A 106 51.39 1.70 -21.33
C ASP A 106 50.20 2.60 -20.99
N ALA A 107 49.90 3.60 -21.83
CA ALA A 107 48.73 4.46 -21.67
C ALA A 107 47.42 3.66 -21.75
N HIS A 108 47.32 2.67 -22.63
CA HIS A 108 46.12 1.84 -22.74
C HIS A 108 45.91 0.97 -21.50
N PHE A 109 46.97 0.33 -20.99
CA PHE A 109 46.89 -0.48 -19.77
C PHE A 109 46.59 0.36 -18.54
N GLU A 110 47.25 1.52 -18.39
CA GLU A 110 47.00 2.44 -17.28
C GLU A 110 45.58 3.00 -17.31
N HIS A 111 45.04 3.33 -18.49
CA HIS A 111 43.66 3.78 -18.62
C HIS A 111 42.68 2.67 -18.20
N ARG A 112 42.86 1.45 -18.72
CA ARG A 112 41.98 0.31 -18.38
C ARG A 112 42.05 -0.04 -16.91
N LYS A 113 43.24 -0.03 -16.32
CA LYS A 113 43.44 -0.27 -14.89
C LYS A 113 42.72 0.77 -14.03
N LYS A 114 42.85 2.06 -14.36
CA LYS A 114 42.15 3.15 -13.65
C LYS A 114 40.64 3.02 -13.77
N GLU A 115 40.12 2.74 -14.97
CA GLU A 115 38.70 2.51 -15.18
C GLU A 115 38.18 1.30 -14.40
N GLU A 116 38.93 0.20 -14.34
CA GLU A 116 38.58 -0.98 -13.57
C GLU A 116 38.57 -0.71 -12.06
N GLU A 117 39.58 -0.01 -11.53
CA GLU A 117 39.65 0.40 -10.13
C GLU A 117 38.48 1.34 -9.76
N GLU A 118 38.14 2.29 -10.63
CA GLU A 118 36.97 3.17 -10.42
C GLU A 118 35.65 2.41 -10.46
N LEU A 119 35.50 1.46 -11.38
CA LEU A 119 34.31 0.61 -11.47
C LEU A 119 34.17 -0.29 -10.24
N ILE A 120 35.27 -0.87 -9.75
CA ILE A 120 35.28 -1.68 -8.53
C ILE A 120 34.92 -0.80 -7.33
N ALA A 121 35.57 0.36 -7.16
CA ALA A 121 35.28 1.27 -6.05
C ALA A 121 33.82 1.80 -6.06
N LEU A 122 33.22 1.95 -7.25
CA LEU A 122 31.80 2.32 -7.38
C LEU A 122 30.88 1.15 -7.02
N LYS A 123 31.18 -0.06 -7.49
CA LYS A 123 30.42 -1.27 -7.14
C LYS A 123 30.45 -1.54 -5.64
N GLU A 124 31.62 -1.46 -5.01
CA GLU A 124 31.78 -1.60 -3.56
C GLU A 124 30.95 -0.56 -2.79
N ARG A 125 30.94 0.71 -3.24
CA ARG A 125 30.08 1.75 -2.63
C ARG A 125 28.59 1.45 -2.76
N ILE A 126 28.15 0.91 -3.90
CA ILE A 126 26.76 0.52 -4.11
C ILE A 126 26.40 -0.67 -3.23
N GLU A 127 27.27 -1.68 -3.19
CA GLU A 127 27.09 -2.89 -2.39
C GLU A 127 27.05 -2.56 -0.90
N LYS A 128 27.94 -1.71 -0.41
CA LYS A 128 27.91 -1.19 0.96
C LYS A 128 26.59 -0.52 1.30
N ARG A 129 26.08 0.39 0.46
CA ARG A 129 24.77 1.02 0.68
C ARG A 129 23.61 0.02 0.62
N ARG A 130 23.70 -1.03 -0.19
CA ARG A 130 22.69 -2.10 -0.24
C ARG A 130 22.73 -2.94 1.03
N ALA A 131 23.91 -3.32 1.51
CA ALA A 131 24.11 -4.03 2.76
C ALA A 131 23.57 -3.21 3.95
N GLU A 132 23.91 -1.92 4.04
CA GLU A 132 23.40 -1.02 5.09
C GLU A 132 21.87 -0.94 5.09
N ARG A 133 21.21 -0.80 3.93
CA ARG A 133 19.74 -0.82 3.85
C ARG A 133 19.16 -2.17 4.27
N ALA A 134 19.77 -3.27 3.84
CA ALA A 134 19.33 -4.61 4.20
C ALA A 134 19.47 -4.86 5.71
N GLU A 135 20.55 -4.39 6.31
CA GLU A 135 20.80 -4.47 7.75
C GLU A 135 19.81 -3.60 8.54
N GLN A 136 19.56 -2.36 8.11
CA GLN A 136 18.52 -1.51 8.71
C GLN A 136 17.14 -2.18 8.66
N GLN A 137 16.79 -2.82 7.54
CA GLN A 137 15.54 -3.57 7.43
C GLN A 137 15.50 -4.79 8.36
N ARG A 138 16.61 -5.52 8.52
CA ARG A 138 16.73 -6.63 9.47
C ARG A 138 16.54 -6.16 10.91
N ILE A 139 17.23 -5.09 11.31
CA ILE A 139 17.11 -4.51 12.66
C ILE A 139 15.68 -4.03 12.92
N MET A 140 15.03 -3.39 11.95
CA MET A 140 13.64 -2.96 12.07
C MET A 140 12.68 -4.15 12.19
N ALA A 141 12.89 -5.21 11.40
CA ALA A 141 12.09 -6.43 11.46
C ALA A 141 12.28 -7.17 12.78
N GLU A 142 13.52 -7.23 13.30
CA GLU A 142 13.84 -7.86 14.58
C GLU A 142 13.22 -7.08 15.75
N LYS A 143 13.37 -5.76 15.79
CA LYS A 143 12.70 -4.91 16.81
C LYS A 143 11.18 -5.01 16.72
N GLU A 144 10.59 -5.11 15.53
CA GLU A 144 9.15 -5.31 15.40
C GLU A 144 8.72 -6.69 15.89
N LYS A 145 9.47 -7.74 15.55
CA LYS A 145 9.22 -9.11 16.02
C LYS A 145 9.35 -9.21 17.53
N GLU A 146 10.34 -8.57 18.15
CA GLU A 146 10.52 -8.50 19.60
C GLU A 146 9.34 -7.78 20.27
N ARG A 147 8.91 -6.63 19.74
CA ARG A 147 7.72 -5.92 20.26
C ARG A 147 6.45 -6.76 20.13
N GLN A 148 6.29 -7.51 19.05
CA GLN A 148 5.16 -8.41 18.87
C GLN A 148 5.22 -9.59 19.84
N ALA A 149 6.40 -10.20 19.99
CA ALA A 149 6.64 -11.28 20.94
C ALA A 149 6.34 -10.85 22.38
N ARG A 150 6.80 -9.66 22.81
CA ARG A 150 6.51 -9.12 24.15
C ARG A 150 5.01 -8.91 24.39
N ARG A 151 4.28 -8.40 23.39
CA ARG A 151 2.81 -8.24 23.48
C ARG A 151 2.09 -9.59 23.50
N GLU A 152 2.60 -10.57 22.78
CA GLU A 152 2.03 -11.91 22.74
C GLU A 152 2.32 -12.68 24.03
N GLU A 153 3.52 -12.57 24.59
CA GLU A 153 3.91 -13.17 25.86
C GLU A 153 3.16 -12.54 27.04
N GLU A 154 2.99 -11.22 27.08
CA GLU A 154 2.17 -10.56 28.11
C GLU A 154 0.69 -10.98 27.99
N ARG A 155 0.20 -11.15 26.75
CA ARG A 155 -1.14 -11.66 26.48
C ARG A 155 -1.28 -13.12 26.87
N GLN A 156 -0.28 -13.96 26.61
CA GLN A 156 -0.25 -15.36 27.00
C GLN A 156 -0.17 -15.51 28.52
N ARG A 157 0.68 -14.73 29.21
CA ARG A 157 0.77 -14.72 30.68
C ARG A 157 -0.54 -14.27 31.34
N LYS A 158 -1.24 -13.32 30.72
CA LYS A 158 -2.58 -12.90 31.16
C LYS A 158 -3.64 -13.95 30.86
N GLU A 159 -3.60 -14.56 29.68
CA GLU A 159 -4.50 -15.66 29.28
C GLU A 159 -4.29 -16.90 30.18
N GLU A 160 -3.06 -17.22 30.59
CA GLU A 160 -2.72 -18.28 31.54
C GLU A 160 -3.16 -17.96 32.96
N ALA A 161 -2.97 -16.71 33.42
CA ALA A 161 -3.46 -16.28 34.73
C ALA A 161 -4.99 -16.24 34.80
N ASP A 162 -5.65 -15.79 33.74
CA ASP A 162 -7.11 -15.77 33.62
C ASP A 162 -7.67 -17.18 33.42
N ALA A 163 -6.97 -18.08 32.73
CA ALA A 163 -7.34 -19.49 32.62
C ALA A 163 -7.21 -20.21 33.96
N LYS A 164 -6.13 -19.96 34.72
CA LYS A 164 -5.96 -20.50 36.07
C LYS A 164 -7.03 -19.97 37.03
N LYS A 165 -7.32 -18.66 37.01
CA LYS A 165 -8.41 -18.07 37.79
C LYS A 165 -9.78 -18.59 37.36
N LYS A 166 -10.04 -18.77 36.06
CA LYS A 166 -11.27 -19.38 35.56
C LYS A 166 -11.39 -20.84 35.99
N ALA A 167 -10.30 -21.61 35.99
CA ALA A 167 -10.32 -22.99 36.46
C ALA A 167 -10.60 -23.07 37.97
N ASP A 168 -9.99 -22.18 38.77
CA ASP A 168 -10.24 -22.10 40.22
C ASP A 168 -11.67 -21.61 40.52
N GLU A 169 -12.16 -20.61 39.78
CA GLU A 169 -13.54 -20.13 39.88
C GLU A 169 -14.54 -21.14 39.34
N GLU A 170 -14.24 -21.93 38.30
CA GLU A 170 -15.09 -22.99 37.79
C GLU A 170 -15.11 -24.19 38.74
N ALA A 171 -14.01 -24.52 39.42
CA ALA A 171 -14.00 -25.51 40.49
C ALA A 171 -14.85 -25.03 41.69
N LYS A 172 -14.67 -23.79 42.13
CA LYS A 172 -15.49 -23.18 43.20
C LYS A 172 -16.96 -23.01 42.79
N LYS A 173 -17.22 -22.67 41.53
CA LYS A 173 -18.55 -22.47 40.96
C LYS A 173 -19.22 -23.79 40.63
N LYS A 174 -18.51 -24.88 40.30
CA LYS A 174 -19.06 -26.24 40.22
C LYS A 174 -19.44 -26.74 41.61
N SER A 175 -18.64 -26.39 42.62
CA SER A 175 -18.97 -26.60 44.03
C SER A 175 -20.20 -25.78 44.46
N ALA A 176 -20.32 -24.51 44.03
CA ALA A 176 -21.41 -23.62 44.43
C ALA A 176 -22.69 -23.72 43.56
N LEU A 177 -22.60 -24.02 42.27
CA LEU A 177 -23.74 -24.23 41.36
C LEU A 177 -24.39 -25.60 41.52
N SER A 178 -23.71 -26.57 42.14
CA SER A 178 -24.41 -27.74 42.70
C SER A 178 -25.39 -27.31 43.80
N SER A 179 -25.22 -26.11 44.38
CA SER A 179 -26.07 -25.57 45.45
C SER A 179 -27.06 -24.49 45.00
N MET A 180 -26.86 -23.76 43.88
CA MET A 180 -27.78 -22.70 43.45
C MET A 180 -27.94 -22.57 41.91
N GLY A 181 -28.97 -23.24 41.37
CA GLY A 181 -29.90 -22.70 40.36
C GLY A 181 -29.40 -22.27 38.97
N SER A 182 -29.93 -22.92 37.94
CA SER A 182 -29.67 -22.83 36.49
C SER A 182 -29.82 -21.47 35.76
N GLN A 183 -30.22 -20.39 36.43
CA GLN A 183 -30.46 -19.08 35.78
C GLN A 183 -29.18 -18.24 35.58
N PHE A 184 -28.21 -18.30 36.50
CA PHE A 184 -26.97 -17.52 36.43
C PHE A 184 -25.99 -18.03 35.35
N SER A 185 -26.17 -19.26 34.89
CA SER A 185 -25.32 -19.90 33.88
C SER A 185 -25.42 -19.24 32.50
N SER A 186 -26.61 -18.73 32.12
CA SER A 186 -26.83 -18.18 30.76
C SER A 186 -26.17 -16.81 30.53
N TYR A 187 -26.03 -15.99 31.58
CA TYR A 187 -25.45 -14.64 31.49
C TYR A 187 -23.93 -14.70 31.28
N LEU A 188 -23.27 -15.65 31.96
CA LEU A 188 -21.82 -15.86 31.81
C LEU A 188 -21.44 -16.42 30.45
N GLN A 189 -22.24 -17.31 29.84
CA GLN A 189 -21.97 -17.80 28.47
C GLN A 189 -22.10 -16.70 27.40
N LYS A 190 -23.02 -15.74 27.58
CA LYS A 190 -23.14 -14.56 26.70
C LYS A 190 -21.97 -13.59 26.85
N ALA A 191 -21.44 -13.45 28.08
CA ALA A 191 -20.27 -12.62 28.35
C ALA A 191 -18.98 -13.26 27.80
N ASP A 192 -18.81 -14.58 27.94
CA ASP A 192 -17.64 -15.29 27.42
C ASP A 192 -17.62 -15.33 25.89
N SER A 193 -18.79 -15.48 25.24
CA SER A 193 -18.90 -15.37 23.77
C SER A 193 -18.52 -13.99 23.22
N LYS A 194 -18.56 -12.94 24.06
CA LYS A 194 -18.19 -11.55 23.72
C LYS A 194 -16.76 -11.18 24.13
N ARG A 195 -16.13 -11.93 25.04
CA ARG A 195 -14.85 -11.56 25.68
C ARG A 195 -13.75 -12.62 25.58
N GLY A 196 -14.07 -13.86 25.23
CA GLY A 196 -13.15 -14.99 25.19
C GLY A 196 -13.03 -15.61 23.81
N GLY A 197 -11.88 -15.39 23.17
CA GLY A 197 -11.50 -15.97 21.88
C GLY A 197 -11.44 -14.90 20.79
N LYS A 198 -10.22 -14.66 20.29
CA LYS A 198 -9.89 -13.83 19.12
C LYS A 198 -10.48 -14.45 17.84
N LYS A 199 -11.80 -14.66 17.80
CA LYS A 199 -12.53 -14.93 16.57
C LYS A 199 -12.34 -13.69 15.73
N GLN A 200 -11.50 -13.83 14.70
CA GLN A 200 -11.26 -12.79 13.71
C GLN A 200 -12.62 -12.18 13.34
N THR A 201 -12.78 -10.89 13.61
CA THR A 201 -14.06 -10.22 13.41
C THR A 201 -14.46 -10.36 11.94
N GLU A 202 -15.76 -10.38 11.61
CA GLU A 202 -16.19 -10.45 10.21
C GLU A 202 -15.58 -9.32 9.37
N ARG A 203 -15.30 -8.17 10.00
CA ARG A 203 -14.59 -7.03 9.40
C ARG A 203 -13.14 -7.40 9.03
N GLU A 204 -12.41 -8.05 9.93
CA GLU A 204 -11.05 -8.52 9.67
C GLU A 204 -11.02 -9.64 8.63
N LYS A 205 -12.00 -10.56 8.64
CA LYS A 205 -12.11 -11.61 7.62
C LYS A 205 -12.37 -11.02 6.25
N LYS A 206 -13.31 -10.07 6.14
CA LYS A 206 -13.57 -9.33 4.89
C LYS A 206 -12.31 -8.61 4.41
N LYS A 207 -11.60 -7.92 5.31
CA LYS A 207 -10.35 -7.22 4.95
C LYS A 207 -9.28 -8.19 4.45
N LYS A 208 -9.12 -9.36 5.09
CA LYS A 208 -8.19 -10.42 4.68
C LYS A 208 -8.53 -10.94 3.29
N ILE A 209 -9.79 -11.31 3.05
CA ILE A 209 -10.24 -11.83 1.74
C ILE A 209 -10.09 -10.79 0.63
N LEU A 210 -10.40 -9.51 0.90
CA LEU A 210 -10.23 -8.46 -0.09
C LEU A 210 -8.75 -8.17 -0.40
N ALA A 211 -7.88 -8.23 0.62
CA ALA A 211 -6.45 -8.10 0.41
C ALA A 211 -5.88 -9.26 -0.42
N GLU A 212 -6.34 -10.49 -0.17
CA GLU A 212 -5.97 -11.69 -0.94
C GLU A 212 -6.41 -11.61 -2.41
N ARG A 213 -7.62 -11.09 -2.67
CA ARG A 213 -8.12 -10.87 -4.05
C ARG A 213 -7.42 -9.74 -4.79
N ARG A 214 -6.77 -8.81 -4.08
CA ARG A 214 -6.12 -7.64 -4.67
C ARG A 214 -4.74 -8.01 -5.19
N LYS A 215 -4.63 -8.14 -6.51
CA LYS A 215 -3.33 -8.31 -7.18
C LYS A 215 -2.60 -6.95 -7.21
N PRO A 216 -1.37 -6.84 -6.67
CA PRO A 216 -0.59 -5.61 -6.80
C PRO A 216 -0.28 -5.37 -8.28
N LEU A 217 -0.44 -4.12 -8.73
CA LEU A 217 -0.15 -3.72 -10.10
C LEU A 217 1.23 -3.08 -10.12
N ASN A 218 2.13 -3.60 -10.97
CA ASN A 218 3.39 -2.96 -11.29
C ASN A 218 3.28 -2.42 -12.71
N ILE A 219 3.35 -1.08 -12.89
CA ILE A 219 3.16 -0.40 -14.18
C ILE A 219 4.43 0.32 -14.69
N ASP A 220 5.46 0.45 -13.85
CA ASP A 220 6.56 1.41 -14.08
C ASP A 220 7.57 0.98 -15.15
N HIS A 221 7.54 -0.29 -15.58
CA HIS A 221 8.51 -0.87 -16.49
C HIS A 221 7.86 -1.61 -17.69
N LEU A 222 6.66 -1.20 -18.09
CA LEU A 222 5.91 -1.82 -19.18
C LEU A 222 5.95 -0.98 -20.46
N ASN A 223 6.02 -1.64 -21.61
CA ASN A 223 5.92 -1.03 -22.93
C ASN A 223 4.43 -0.73 -23.29
N GLU A 224 4.19 0.16 -24.25
CA GLU A 224 2.84 0.64 -24.61
C GLU A 224 1.86 -0.50 -24.96
N ASP A 225 2.31 -1.48 -25.75
CA ASP A 225 1.46 -2.61 -26.14
C ASP A 225 1.07 -3.48 -24.93
N LYS A 226 2.01 -3.69 -24.01
CA LYS A 226 1.75 -4.45 -22.77
C LYS A 226 0.83 -3.68 -21.82
N LEU A 227 0.88 -2.35 -21.82
CA LEU A 227 -0.05 -1.51 -21.06
C LEU A 227 -1.48 -1.62 -21.62
N LYS A 228 -1.63 -1.65 -22.96
CA LYS A 228 -2.93 -1.85 -23.61
C LYS A 228 -3.53 -3.22 -23.28
N GLU A 229 -2.72 -4.28 -23.27
CA GLU A 229 -3.15 -5.61 -22.84
C GLU A 229 -3.58 -5.63 -21.37
N LYS A 230 -2.79 -5.04 -20.47
CA LYS A 230 -3.12 -4.95 -19.04
C LYS A 230 -4.40 -4.14 -18.78
N ALA A 231 -4.64 -3.07 -19.55
CA ALA A 231 -5.88 -2.31 -19.47
C ALA A 231 -7.09 -3.16 -19.87
N LYS A 232 -6.98 -3.98 -20.93
CA LYS A 232 -8.03 -4.92 -21.35
C LYS A 232 -8.28 -5.99 -20.30
N GLU A 233 -7.23 -6.60 -19.74
CA GLU A 233 -7.36 -7.58 -18.65
C GLU A 233 -8.10 -7.01 -17.44
N LEU A 234 -7.75 -5.79 -17.01
CA LEU A 234 -8.39 -5.13 -15.87
C LEU A 234 -9.85 -4.76 -16.17
N TYR A 235 -10.14 -4.34 -17.40
CA TYR A 235 -11.50 -4.06 -17.85
C TYR A 235 -12.37 -5.32 -17.84
N GLU A 236 -11.88 -6.44 -18.39
CA GLU A 236 -12.57 -7.73 -18.34
C GLU A 236 -12.78 -8.19 -16.89
N TRP A 237 -11.79 -8.00 -16.02
CA TRP A 237 -11.91 -8.34 -14.60
C TRP A 237 -13.00 -7.52 -13.89
N ILE A 238 -13.08 -6.21 -14.15
CA ILE A 238 -14.15 -5.36 -13.61
C ILE A 238 -15.51 -5.83 -14.11
N LYS A 239 -15.63 -6.12 -15.41
CA LYS A 239 -16.87 -6.61 -16.02
C LYS A 239 -17.36 -7.92 -15.37
N THR A 240 -16.46 -8.87 -15.11
CA THR A 240 -16.81 -10.11 -14.40
C THR A 240 -17.30 -9.83 -12.98
N LEU A 241 -16.61 -8.98 -12.22
CA LEU A 241 -17.04 -8.59 -10.86
C LEU A 241 -18.40 -7.88 -10.85
N GLU A 242 -18.70 -7.08 -11.87
CA GLU A 242 -20.01 -6.43 -12.02
C GLU A 242 -21.13 -7.44 -12.30
N SER A 243 -20.88 -8.43 -13.15
CA SER A 243 -21.81 -9.53 -13.41
C SER A 243 -22.10 -10.33 -12.15
N GLU A 244 -21.07 -10.76 -11.42
CA GLU A 244 -21.23 -11.50 -10.16
C GLU A 244 -22.03 -10.69 -9.13
N LYS A 245 -21.75 -9.37 -9.02
CA LYS A 245 -22.50 -8.47 -8.15
C LYS A 245 -23.98 -8.45 -8.53
N PHE A 246 -24.30 -8.37 -9.82
CA PHE A 246 -25.69 -8.39 -10.31
C PHE A 246 -26.40 -9.69 -9.93
N ASP A 247 -25.79 -10.84 -10.18
CA ASP A 247 -26.37 -12.15 -9.82
C ASP A 247 -26.60 -12.29 -8.32
N HIS A 248 -25.66 -11.82 -7.49
CA HIS A 248 -25.83 -11.77 -6.05
C HIS A 248 -26.99 -10.85 -5.61
N MET A 249 -27.15 -9.69 -6.26
CA MET A 249 -28.25 -8.77 -5.99
C MET A 249 -29.61 -9.38 -6.34
N GLU A 250 -29.75 -10.01 -7.51
CA GLU A 250 -30.99 -10.67 -7.93
C GLU A 250 -31.32 -11.87 -7.04
N ARG A 251 -30.32 -12.70 -6.71
CA ARG A 251 -30.49 -13.80 -5.75
C ARG A 251 -30.98 -13.30 -4.38
N LEU A 252 -30.41 -12.20 -3.89
CA LEU A 252 -30.82 -11.60 -2.61
C LEU A 252 -32.27 -11.08 -2.65
N LYS A 253 -32.70 -10.46 -3.77
CA LYS A 253 -34.09 -10.03 -3.96
C LYS A 253 -35.04 -11.22 -3.90
N LYS A 254 -34.72 -12.31 -4.61
CA LYS A 254 -35.51 -13.56 -4.60
C LYS A 254 -35.59 -14.17 -3.19
N GLN A 255 -34.45 -14.28 -2.49
CA GLN A 255 -34.40 -14.78 -1.12
C GLN A 255 -35.24 -13.93 -0.15
N LYS A 256 -35.22 -12.60 -0.29
CA LYS A 256 -36.08 -11.71 0.53
C LYS A 256 -37.57 -12.00 0.32
N TYR A 257 -37.97 -12.24 -0.92
CA TYR A 257 -39.35 -12.61 -1.24
C TYR A 257 -39.71 -13.99 -0.65
N GLU A 258 -38.86 -14.99 -0.85
CA GLU A 258 -39.04 -16.34 -0.30
C GLU A 258 -39.17 -16.33 1.22
N VAL A 259 -38.27 -15.62 1.92
CA VAL A 259 -38.32 -15.47 3.39
C VAL A 259 -39.63 -14.82 3.83
N THR A 260 -40.09 -13.78 3.12
CA THR A 260 -41.36 -13.09 3.44
C THR A 260 -42.56 -14.02 3.27
N THR A 261 -42.60 -14.79 2.18
CA THR A 261 -43.65 -15.76 1.91
C THR A 261 -43.65 -16.91 2.90
N LEU A 262 -42.47 -17.45 3.23
CA LEU A 262 -42.32 -18.52 4.22
C LEU A 262 -42.77 -18.06 5.61
N ARG A 263 -42.47 -16.82 6.01
CA ARG A 263 -42.95 -16.24 7.27
C ARG A 263 -44.48 -16.20 7.34
N LYS A 264 -45.16 -15.80 6.26
CA LYS A 264 -46.62 -15.81 6.18
C LYS A 264 -47.20 -17.22 6.30
N ARG A 265 -46.64 -18.19 5.56
CA ARG A 265 -47.06 -19.60 5.64
C ARG A 265 -46.89 -20.20 7.05
N VAL A 266 -45.77 -19.90 7.72
CA VAL A 266 -45.55 -20.33 9.10
C VAL A 266 -46.59 -19.72 10.03
N GLU A 267 -46.92 -18.45 9.86
CA GLU A 267 -47.96 -17.79 10.65
C GLU A 267 -49.34 -18.44 10.45
N GLU A 268 -49.72 -18.74 9.21
CA GLU A 268 -50.95 -19.44 8.87
C GLU A 268 -51.02 -20.83 9.52
N LEU A 269 -49.98 -21.65 9.35
CA LEU A 269 -49.91 -22.99 9.96
C LEU A 269 -49.94 -22.94 11.49
N SER A 270 -49.32 -21.92 12.10
CA SER A 270 -49.32 -21.73 13.55
C SER A 270 -50.73 -21.44 14.13
N LYS A 271 -51.61 -20.82 13.33
CA LYS A 271 -53.01 -20.53 13.73
C LYS A 271 -53.84 -21.81 13.87
N PHE A 272 -53.59 -22.82 13.03
CA PHE A 272 -54.28 -24.12 13.09
C PHE A 272 -53.71 -25.05 14.17
N SER A 273 -52.40 -24.98 14.43
CA SER A 273 -51.73 -25.78 15.48
C SER A 273 -52.28 -25.48 16.90
N LYS A 274 -52.57 -24.21 17.22
CA LYS A 274 -53.14 -23.84 18.53
C LYS A 274 -54.58 -24.31 18.73
N LYS A 275 -55.39 -24.39 17.66
CA LYS A 275 -56.78 -24.91 17.75
C LYS A 275 -56.82 -26.43 17.92
N GLY A 276 -55.88 -27.17 17.33
CA GLY A 276 -55.78 -28.63 17.50
C GLY A 276 -55.39 -29.05 18.92
N ALA A 277 -54.51 -28.30 19.59
CA ALA A 277 -54.10 -28.57 20.96
C ALA A 277 -55.23 -28.30 21.98
N ALA A 278 -56.04 -27.25 21.77
CA ALA A 278 -57.17 -26.93 22.64
C ALA A 278 -58.30 -27.98 22.57
N THR A 279 -58.56 -28.55 21.38
CA THR A 279 -59.57 -29.62 21.21
C THR A 279 -59.10 -30.97 21.76
N ARG A 280 -57.80 -31.31 21.63
CA ARG A 280 -57.27 -32.57 22.19
C ARG A 280 -57.15 -32.59 23.71
N ARG A 281 -57.08 -31.44 24.36
CA ARG A 281 -56.96 -31.31 25.82
C ARG A 281 -58.31 -31.37 26.56
N ARG A 282 -59.42 -31.49 25.81
CA ARG A 282 -60.80 -31.48 26.30
C ARG A 282 -61.48 -32.85 26.26
N LYS A 283 -60.72 -33.93 26.01
CA LYS A 283 -61.21 -35.31 26.02
C LYS A 283 -60.50 -36.11 27.10
#